data_AF-A0A954KK34-F1
#
_entry.id   AF-A0A954KK34-F1
#
_cell.length_a   1.000
_cell.length_b   1.000
_cell.length_c   1.000
_cell.angle_alpha   90.00
_cell.angle_beta   90.00
_cell.angle_gamma   90.00
#
_symmetry.space_group_name_H-M   'P 1'
#
loop_
_entity.id
_entity.type
_entity.pdbx_description
1 polymer ?
#
loop_
_entity_poly.entity_id
_entity_poly.type
_entity_poly.pdbx_seq_one_letter_code
_entity_poly.pdbx_strand_id
1 'polypeptide(L)' 'MHRRCRFQLSGSAGVIESLRRSLMRVSVIIPTLNESSQIAACIQSCRDANCHEVIVVDAGSNDDTISLVGQADKIISS' A
#
# COMPACT_ATOMS: atom_id res chain seq x y z
N MET A 1 25.98 21.25 -16.91
CA MET A 1 24.73 20.49 -17.15
C MET A 1 23.82 20.71 -15.95
N HIS A 2 22.78 21.52 -16.13
CA HIS A 2 22.04 22.17 -15.06
C HIS A 2 21.00 21.25 -14.41
N ARG A 3 21.15 21.14 -13.08
CA ARG A 3 20.17 20.71 -12.09
C ARG A 3 18.78 21.26 -12.38
N ARG A 4 17.75 20.41 -12.29
CA ARG A 4 16.39 20.81 -11.86
C ARG A 4 15.70 19.67 -11.11
N CYS A 5 16.10 19.49 -9.86
CA CYS A 5 15.18 19.01 -8.82
C CYS A 5 14.23 20.18 -8.54
N ARG A 6 12.98 20.07 -8.96
CA ARG A 6 11.95 21.09 -8.69
C ARG A 6 10.73 20.37 -8.09
N PHE A 7 10.78 20.12 -6.79
CA PHE A 7 9.58 19.93 -5.99
C PHE A 7 9.40 21.18 -5.14
N GLN A 8 8.76 22.19 -5.74
CA GLN A 8 8.50 23.46 -5.09
C GLN A 8 7.17 23.34 -4.33
N LEU A 9 7.23 22.86 -3.08
CA LEU A 9 6.12 22.93 -2.14
C LEU A 9 6.08 24.36 -1.57
N SER A 10 5.34 25.24 -2.23
CA SER A 10 5.27 26.67 -1.92
C SER A 10 4.26 27.05 -0.83
N GLY A 11 4.13 26.27 0.25
CA GLY A 11 3.24 26.63 1.37
C GLY A 11 3.46 25.78 2.63
N SER A 12 3.45 26.41 3.80
CA SER A 12 3.63 25.76 5.11
C SER A 12 2.55 24.70 5.39
N ALA A 13 1.32 24.91 4.93
CA ALA A 13 0.21 23.97 5.11
C ALA A 13 0.46 22.62 4.41
N GLY A 14 0.93 22.62 3.16
CA GLY A 14 1.17 21.39 2.40
C GLY A 14 2.31 20.53 2.97
N VAL A 15 3.33 21.18 3.54
CA VAL A 15 4.43 20.48 4.23
C VAL A 15 3.95 19.85 5.53
N ILE A 16 3.17 20.58 6.34
CA ILE A 16 2.62 20.08 7.61
C ILE A 16 1.65 18.91 7.37
N GLU A 17 0.82 18.97 6.33
CA GLU A 17 -0.14 17.92 6.01
C GLU A 17 0.54 16.64 5.51
N SER A 18 1.58 16.78 4.67
CA SER A 18 2.40 15.65 4.25
C SER A 18 3.16 15.03 5.43
N LEU A 19 3.69 15.84 6.36
CA LEU A 19 4.31 15.36 7.59
C LEU A 19 3.30 14.64 8.49
N ARG A 20 2.08 15.17 8.65
CA ARG A 20 1.02 14.53 9.43
C ARG A 20 0.62 13.17 8.85
N ARG A 21 0.49 13.05 7.52
CA ARG A 21 0.28 11.76 6.86
C ARG A 21 1.44 10.80 7.10
N SER A 22 2.68 11.29 7.11
CA SER A 22 3.85 10.47 7.41
C SER A 22 3.94 10.04 8.89
N LEU A 23 3.35 10.80 9.82
CA LEU A 23 3.34 10.48 11.25
C LEU A 23 2.21 9.51 11.62
N MET A 24 1.11 9.49 10.85
CA MET A 24 0.02 8.53 11.07
C MET A 24 0.38 7.17 10.47
N ARG A 25 0.56 6.18 11.34
CA ARG A 25 0.76 4.79 10.93
C ARG A 25 -0.60 4.13 10.73
N VAL A 26 -0.90 3.78 9.49
CA VAL A 26 -2.12 3.07 9.11
C VAL A 26 -1.76 1.64 8.70
N SER A 27 -2.36 0.67 9.37
CA SER A 27 -2.32 -0.74 8.98
C SER A 27 -3.51 -1.07 8.11
N VAL A 28 -3.30 -1.79 7.01
CA VAL A 28 -4.36 -2.23 6.10
C VAL A 28 -4.48 -3.74 6.16
N ILE A 29 -5.70 -4.23 6.40
CA ILE A 29 -6.04 -5.65 6.33
C ILE A 29 -6.85 -5.87 5.05
N ILE A 30 -6.37 -6.76 4.19
CA ILE A 30 -7.03 -7.13 2.93
C ILE A 30 -7.54 -8.57 3.06
N PRO A 31 -8.83 -8.78 3.36
CA PRO A 31 -9.43 -10.10 3.26
C PRO A 31 -9.57 -10.50 1.78
N THR A 32 -9.19 -11.74 1.45
CA THR A 32 -9.21 -12.25 0.07
C THR A 32 -9.85 -13.62 -0.04
N LEU A 33 -10.54 -13.87 -1.15
CA LEU A 33 -10.98 -15.19 -1.57
C LEU A 33 -11.13 -15.19 -3.10
N ASN A 34 -10.23 -15.88 -3.81
CA ASN A 34 -10.19 -15.96 -5.27
C ASN A 34 -10.16 -14.58 -5.95
N GLU A 35 -9.22 -13.74 -5.51
CA GLU A 35 -9.01 -12.37 -5.95
C GLU A 35 -7.76 -12.21 -6.83
N SER A 36 -7.34 -13.26 -7.54
CA SER A 36 -6.13 -13.25 -8.39
C SER A 36 -6.10 -12.09 -9.39
N SER A 37 -7.25 -11.66 -9.92
CA SER A 37 -7.34 -10.51 -10.83
C SER A 37 -7.12 -9.13 -10.19
N GLN A 38 -7.26 -9.01 -8.87
CA GLN A 38 -7.35 -7.71 -8.17
C GLN A 38 -6.29 -7.51 -7.11
N ILE A 39 -5.82 -8.59 -6.49
CA ILE A 39 -5.02 -8.52 -5.27
C ILE A 39 -3.73 -7.70 -5.42
N ALA A 40 -3.02 -7.84 -6.55
CA ALA A 40 -1.81 -7.09 -6.81
C ALA A 40 -2.06 -5.57 -6.91
N ALA A 41 -3.12 -5.18 -7.61
CA ALA A 41 -3.50 -3.76 -7.75
C ALA A 41 -4.01 -3.18 -6.43
N CYS A 42 -4.75 -3.97 -5.63
CA CYS A 42 -5.21 -3.58 -4.32
C CYS A 42 -4.04 -3.27 -3.37
N ILE A 43 -3.04 -4.16 -3.30
CA ILE A 43 -1.84 -3.95 -2.49
C ILE A 43 -1.06 -2.72 -2.98
N GLN A 44 -0.89 -2.56 -4.30
CA GLN A 44 -0.20 -1.39 -4.86
C GLN A 44 -0.88 -0.08 -4.45
N SER A 45 -2.22 -0.02 -4.47
CA SER A 45 -2.95 1.18 -4.05
C SER A 45 -2.72 1.55 -2.59
N CYS A 46 -2.55 0.55 -1.71
CA CYS A 46 -2.21 0.76 -0.30
C CYS A 46 -0.80 1.33 -0.16
N ARG A 47 0.15 0.84 -0.95
CA ARG A 47 1.53 1.35 -0.98
C ARG A 47 1.60 2.77 -1.52
N ASP A 48 0.87 3.08 -2.59
CA ASP A 48 0.78 4.43 -3.14
C ASP A 48 0.15 5.42 -2.14
N ALA A 49 -0.77 4.94 -1.31
CA ALA A 49 -1.33 5.69 -0.18
C ALA A 49 -0.37 5.85 1.02
N ASN A 50 0.84 5.29 0.94
CA ASN A 50 1.88 5.33 1.96
C ASN A 50 1.42 4.74 3.31
N CYS A 51 0.68 3.63 3.26
CA CYS A 51 0.33 2.87 4.46
C CYS A 51 1.57 2.30 5.17
N HIS A 52 1.45 2.06 6.48
CA HIS A 52 2.54 1.53 7.29
C HIS A 52 2.78 0.04 7.04
N GLU A 53 1.70 -0.74 6.99
CA GLU A 53 1.76 -2.18 6.76
C GLU A 53 0.53 -2.68 6.00
N VAL A 54 0.72 -3.74 5.23
CA VAL A 54 -0.32 -4.48 4.52
C VAL A 54 -0.32 -5.93 4.97
N ILE A 55 -1.44 -6.38 5.52
CA ILE A 55 -1.67 -7.75 5.97
C ILE A 55 -2.76 -8.36 5.08
N VAL A 56 -2.40 -9.39 4.32
CA VAL A 56 -3.36 -10.16 3.53
C VAL A 56 -3.89 -11.32 4.37
N VAL A 57 -5.21 -11.49 4.39
CA VAL A 57 -5.88 -12.58 5.08
C VAL A 57 -6.68 -13.38 4.06
N ASP A 58 -6.18 -14.56 3.73
CA ASP A 58 -6.78 -15.44 2.75
C ASP A 58 -7.76 -16.44 3.39
N ALA A 59 -8.97 -16.48 2.84
CA ALA A 59 -10.06 -17.33 3.32
C ALA A 59 -10.09 -18.73 2.66
N GLY A 60 -8.98 -19.18 2.07
CA GLY A 60 -8.87 -20.46 1.37
C GLY A 60 -9.05 -20.33 -0.13
N SER A 61 -8.33 -19.39 -0.75
CA SER A 61 -8.32 -19.25 -2.21
C SER A 61 -7.79 -20.52 -2.88
N ASN A 62 -8.39 -20.85 -4.03
CA ASN A 62 -8.01 -22.00 -4.86
C ASN A 62 -7.49 -21.57 -6.25
N ASP A 63 -7.28 -20.28 -6.43
CA ASP A 63 -6.67 -19.68 -7.61
C ASP A 63 -5.28 -19.09 -7.27
N ASP A 64 -4.73 -18.29 -8.18
CA ASP A 64 -3.41 -17.69 -8.02
C ASP A 64 -3.35 -16.51 -7.03
N THR A 65 -4.40 -16.25 -6.23
CA THR A 65 -4.45 -15.11 -5.30
C THR A 65 -3.20 -15.00 -4.44
N ILE A 66 -2.83 -16.08 -3.74
CA ILE A 66 -1.65 -16.10 -2.85
C ILE A 66 -0.33 -16.01 -3.63
N SER A 67 -0.28 -16.47 -4.87
CA SER A 67 0.92 -16.30 -5.70
C SER A 67 1.14 -14.84 -6.09
N LEU A 68 0.10 -14.00 -6.04
CA LEU A 68 0.10 -12.62 -6.52
C LEU A 68 0.13 -11.55 -5.42
N VAL A 69 0.19 -11.91 -4.13
CA VAL A 69 0.18 -10.95 -2.99
C VAL A 69 1.53 -10.25 -2.73
N GLY A 70 2.43 -10.22 -3.71
CA GLY A 70 3.85 -9.88 -3.57
C GLY A 70 4.23 -8.87 -2.48
N GLN A 71 3.82 -7.61 -2.59
CA GLN A 71 4.24 -6.53 -1.68
C GLN A 71 3.54 -6.52 -0.31
N ALA A 72 2.86 -7.59 0.11
CA ALA A 72 2.31 -7.69 1.46
C ALA A 72 3.43 -7.85 2.51
N ASP A 73 3.25 -7.27 3.70
CA ASP A 73 4.19 -7.46 4.82
C ASP A 73 3.92 -8.78 5.55
N LYS A 74 2.66 -9.21 5.57
CA LYS A 74 2.24 -10.46 6.17
C LYS A 74 1.08 -11.08 5.41
N ILE A 75 1.10 -12.41 5.36
CA ILE A 75 0.05 -13.22 4.78
C ILE A 75 -0.42 -14.20 5.87
N ILE A 76 -1.72 -14.28 6.07
CA ILE A 76 -2.39 -15.23 6.96
C ILE A 76 -3.35 -16.03 6.10
N SER A 77 -3.24 -17.36 6.11
CA SER A 77 -4.10 -18.25 5.32
C SER A 77 -4.63 -19.37 6.22
N SER A 78 -5.82 -19.88 5.89
CA SER A 78 -6.42 -21.07 6.54
C SER A 78 -5.86 -22.39 6.01
#